data_AF-A0A2D0ND13-F1
#
_entry.id   AF-A0A2D0ND13-F1
#
_cell.length_a   1.000
_cell.length_b   1.000
_cell.length_c   1.000
_cell.angle_alpha   90.00
_cell.angle_beta   90.00
_cell.angle_gamma   90.00
#
_symmetry.space_group_name_H-M   'P 1'
#
loop_
_entity.id
_entity.type
_entity.pdbx_description
1 polymer ?
#
loop_
_entity_poly.entity_id
_entity_poly.type
_entity_poly.pdbx_seq_one_letter_code
_entity_poly.pdbx_strand_id
1 'polypeptide(L)'
;MNYKTPGVYIEEISLLPASVAPVATAIPAFIGYTETAMNSEGGSLLNVPTRITSMVDYRRFFGEAAAQPFTVTLSDTAPFLPLEATLGTATPYRMFHALEMYFGNGGGPCYIVSVGDYSGDTATPSLDAVDDFDELKGGLDAVKKVDEVTLLVIPEADRLGMADYHTLYQEMLAQCASNQDRFALFDVRSTGGETVTDFRNGIGTSFLKYGAAYYPYLKTSIAYHYTAAQVTFQHDAGANAFNGITMAAAAAYVDAQEIKSLADTVKADLDQIITDGKPGSNTKEEKEGYLADALAKVDALLPKIQNLADTWGDATSLTAVEDAVGEIETIRTGTHDTKAKLDTALDGLKTHTDTLLTEAGKAVTGIRDDGGLTGTTAPNVETYYTNAFATQVKAKLGEFRIELPPSSAIAGIYATVDRTRGVWKAPANVSLRYVSAPSIKISNDDQRDLNVHSTGKSINAIRAFSGKGILVWGARTLAGNDNEWRYVPVRRFYNMVEESVMKASEPFVFEPNDANTWTKIRAMIENFLTILWRQGALMGATPDDAYFVKIGLGETMTTQDVLEGRMIVEIGLAAVRPAEFIILRFSHKMQNN
;
A
#
# COMPACT_ATOMS: atom_id res chain seq x y z
N MET A 1 -7.16 58.13 14.89
CA MET A 1 -5.90 58.46 15.58
C MET A 1 -5.87 59.95 15.93
N ASN A 2 -5.31 60.32 17.09
CA ASN A 2 -5.16 61.71 17.51
C ASN A 2 -3.73 62.17 17.24
N TYR A 3 -3.49 62.78 16.07
CA TYR A 3 -2.20 63.41 15.76
C TYR A 3 -2.06 64.69 16.60
N LYS A 4 -1.04 64.75 17.46
CA LYS A 4 -0.86 65.84 18.45
C LYS A 4 0.25 66.84 18.09
N THR A 5 0.94 66.65 16.97
CA THR A 5 2.00 67.56 16.53
C THR A 5 1.90 67.84 15.02
N PRO A 6 2.25 69.04 14.56
CA PRO A 6 2.38 69.32 13.13
C PRO A 6 3.59 68.56 12.57
N GLY A 7 3.39 67.70 11.57
CA GLY A 7 4.46 66.92 10.92
C GLY A 7 3.95 66.10 9.73
N VAL A 8 4.88 65.52 8.96
CA VAL A 8 4.57 64.52 7.91
C VAL A 8 4.69 63.13 8.54
N TYR A 9 3.63 62.33 8.44
CA TYR A 9 3.59 60.95 8.93
C TYR A 9 3.54 60.00 7.74
N ILE A 10 4.28 58.90 7.84
CA ILE A 10 4.23 57.79 6.90
C ILE A 10 3.51 56.66 7.62
N GLU A 11 2.43 56.18 7.03
CA GLU A 11 1.73 54.97 7.47
C GLU A 11 1.91 53.89 6.41
N GLU A 12 2.29 52.69 6.82
CA GLU A 12 2.20 51.51 5.97
C GLU A 12 0.77 50.97 6.03
N ILE A 13 -0.02 51.32 5.02
CA ILE A 13 -1.29 50.65 4.76
C ILE A 13 -0.96 49.44 3.89
N SER A 14 -1.02 48.23 4.47
CA SER A 14 -0.93 47.01 3.67
C SER A 14 -2.16 46.93 2.76
N LEU A 15 -1.93 47.12 1.45
CA LEU A 15 -2.92 47.00 0.39
C LEU A 15 -2.92 45.62 -0.27
N LEU A 16 -2.15 44.65 0.25
CA LEU A 16 -2.12 43.31 -0.33
C LEU A 16 -3.53 42.72 -0.23
N PRO A 17 -4.17 42.42 -1.37
CA PRO A 17 -5.50 41.83 -1.34
C PRO A 17 -5.42 40.44 -0.71
N ALA A 18 -6.44 40.09 0.07
CA ALA A 18 -6.65 38.70 0.46
C ALA A 18 -6.77 37.85 -0.81
N SER A 19 -6.15 36.68 -0.82
CA SER A 19 -6.10 35.79 -1.98
C SER A 19 -6.60 34.41 -1.61
N VAL A 20 -7.42 33.80 -2.46
CA VAL A 20 -7.81 32.40 -2.30
C VAL A 20 -6.70 31.50 -2.82
N ALA A 21 -6.18 30.62 -1.96
CA ALA A 21 -5.32 29.52 -2.39
C ALA A 21 -6.19 28.29 -2.70
N PRO A 22 -5.99 27.61 -3.84
CA PRO A 22 -6.71 26.37 -4.13
C PRO A 22 -6.28 25.27 -3.15
N VAL A 23 -7.26 24.59 -2.55
CA VAL A 23 -7.00 23.41 -1.71
C VAL A 23 -6.57 22.21 -2.55
N ALA A 24 -5.96 21.22 -1.89
CA ALA A 24 -5.65 19.93 -2.52
C ALA A 24 -6.95 19.25 -2.99
N THR A 25 -6.92 18.55 -4.13
CA THR A 25 -8.13 18.03 -4.77
C THR A 25 -8.24 16.50 -4.74
N ALA A 26 -7.13 15.78 -4.58
CA ALA A 26 -7.07 14.32 -4.68
C ALA A 26 -6.12 13.69 -3.64
N ILE A 27 -6.39 13.95 -2.36
CA ILE A 27 -5.70 13.30 -1.24
C ILE A 27 -6.66 12.25 -0.66
N PRO A 28 -6.49 10.97 -1.01
CA PRO A 28 -7.34 9.91 -0.51
C PRO A 28 -6.98 9.51 0.92
N ALA A 29 -8.01 9.10 1.66
CA ALA A 29 -7.86 8.22 2.81
C ALA A 29 -8.20 6.79 2.40
N PHE A 30 -7.25 5.88 2.61
CA PHE A 30 -7.42 4.44 2.48
C PHE A 30 -7.70 3.85 3.87
N ILE A 31 -8.83 3.16 4.01
CA ILE A 31 -9.27 2.55 5.26
C ILE A 31 -9.32 1.03 5.08
N GLY A 32 -8.72 0.28 6.00
CA GLY A 32 -8.65 -1.18 5.92
C GLY A 32 -7.50 -1.77 6.75
N TYR A 33 -7.07 -2.97 6.40
CA TYR A 33 -6.23 -3.82 7.25
C TYR A 33 -4.76 -3.80 6.82
N THR A 34 -3.85 -3.80 7.78
CA THR A 34 -2.39 -3.69 7.54
C THR A 34 -1.63 -4.83 8.22
N GLU A 35 -0.36 -5.08 7.91
CA GLU A 35 0.39 -6.14 8.61
C GLU A 35 0.66 -5.73 10.07
N THR A 36 0.99 -4.46 10.25
CA THR A 36 1.20 -3.82 11.56
C THR A 36 0.66 -2.40 11.53
N ALA A 37 0.64 -1.71 12.66
CA ALA A 37 0.29 -0.29 12.74
C ALA A 37 1.11 0.37 13.85
N MET A 38 2.37 0.70 13.55
CA MET A 38 3.30 1.26 14.53
C MET A 38 4.07 2.46 13.97
N ASN A 39 4.22 3.49 14.78
CA ASN A 39 5.07 4.65 14.47
C ASN A 39 6.54 4.30 14.71
N SER A 40 7.45 5.21 14.34
CA SER A 40 8.89 4.99 14.48
C SER A 40 9.43 4.98 15.91
N GLU A 41 8.59 5.34 16.88
CA GLU A 41 8.90 5.36 18.31
C GLU A 41 8.25 4.16 19.04
N GLY A 42 7.59 3.25 18.32
CA GLY A 42 6.89 2.09 18.88
C GLY A 42 5.46 2.36 19.37
N GLY A 43 4.91 3.55 19.13
CA GLY A 43 3.52 3.89 19.44
C GLY A 43 2.55 3.34 18.39
N SER A 44 1.38 2.87 18.82
CA SER A 44 0.35 2.35 17.91
C SER A 44 -0.23 3.44 17.00
N LEU A 45 -0.44 3.08 15.73
CA LEU A 45 -1.12 3.87 14.70
C LEU A 45 -2.52 3.33 14.36
N LEU A 46 -3.01 2.38 15.16
CA LEU A 46 -4.31 1.77 14.95
C LEU A 46 -5.43 2.82 15.08
N ASN A 47 -6.33 2.87 14.10
CA ASN A 47 -7.40 3.86 13.97
C ASN A 47 -6.90 5.33 14.01
N VAL A 48 -5.62 5.55 13.74
CA VAL A 48 -5.00 6.88 13.64
C VAL A 48 -4.75 7.19 12.16
N PRO A 49 -5.47 8.15 11.55
CA PRO A 49 -5.20 8.58 10.20
C PRO A 49 -3.77 9.10 10.06
N THR A 50 -2.95 8.35 9.34
CA THR A 50 -1.52 8.61 9.21
C THR A 50 -1.20 8.99 7.78
N ARG A 51 -0.61 10.17 7.60
CA ARG A 51 -0.23 10.69 6.30
C ARG A 51 1.06 10.03 5.81
N ILE A 52 1.04 9.46 4.61
CA ILE A 52 2.20 8.88 3.94
C ILE A 52 2.41 9.52 2.57
N THR A 53 3.63 9.41 2.03
CA THR A 53 3.97 9.97 0.72
C THR A 53 4.47 8.92 -0.28
N SER A 54 4.79 7.72 0.18
CA SER A 54 5.35 6.66 -0.64
C SER A 54 5.07 5.25 -0.10
N MET A 55 5.33 4.23 -0.93
CA MET A 55 5.34 2.83 -0.46
C MET A 55 6.43 2.53 0.56
N VAL A 56 7.52 3.32 0.59
CA VAL A 56 8.57 3.16 1.62
C VAL A 56 8.04 3.58 2.99
N ASP A 57 7.29 4.69 3.03
CA ASP A 57 6.60 5.13 4.26
C ASP A 57 5.55 4.10 4.69
N TYR A 58 4.80 3.55 3.72
CA TYR A 58 3.82 2.50 4.00
C TYR A 58 4.48 1.31 4.69
N ARG A 59 5.51 0.72 4.08
CA ARG A 59 6.21 -0.45 4.64
C ARG A 59 6.78 -0.18 6.03
N ARG A 60 7.30 1.03 6.25
CA ARG A 60 7.85 1.45 7.54
C ARG A 60 6.82 1.46 8.67
N PHE A 61 5.58 1.88 8.40
CA PHE A 61 4.55 2.05 9.43
C PHE A 61 3.52 0.91 9.50
N PHE A 62 3.29 0.25 8.36
CA PHE A 62 2.17 -0.67 8.15
C PHE A 62 2.58 -2.06 7.65
N GLY A 63 3.88 -2.28 7.42
CA GLY A 63 4.44 -3.56 7.02
C GLY A 63 4.22 -3.93 5.55
N GLU A 64 4.38 -5.22 5.26
CA GLU A 64 4.29 -5.83 3.94
C GLU A 64 2.87 -6.33 3.63
N ALA A 65 2.69 -7.03 2.52
CA ALA A 65 1.43 -7.69 2.17
C ALA A 65 1.25 -9.01 2.94
N ALA A 66 0.00 -9.40 3.21
CA ALA A 66 -0.29 -10.71 3.79
C ALA A 66 0.24 -11.85 2.89
N ALA A 67 1.08 -12.70 3.47
CA ALA A 67 1.67 -13.82 2.78
C ALA A 67 0.58 -14.85 2.39
N GLN A 68 0.59 -15.27 1.13
CA GLN A 68 -0.36 -16.26 0.64
C GLN A 68 0.16 -17.68 0.87
N PRO A 69 -0.72 -18.62 1.26
CA PRO A 69 -0.38 -20.03 1.31
C PRO A 69 -0.31 -20.61 -0.11
N PHE A 70 0.82 -21.22 -0.44
CA PHE A 70 1.00 -21.93 -1.71
C PHE A 70 1.36 -23.38 -1.47
N THR A 71 0.88 -24.24 -2.36
CA THR A 71 1.30 -25.63 -2.43
C THR A 71 1.88 -25.91 -3.79
N VAL A 72 3.12 -26.39 -3.82
CA VAL A 72 3.87 -26.70 -5.03
C VAL A 72 3.90 -28.21 -5.21
N THR A 73 3.29 -28.67 -6.30
CA THR A 73 3.31 -30.08 -6.69
C THR A 73 4.62 -30.40 -7.42
N LEU A 74 5.32 -31.40 -6.92
CA LEU A 74 6.59 -31.90 -7.44
C LEU A 74 6.37 -33.19 -8.23
N SER A 75 7.28 -33.52 -9.15
CA SER A 75 7.25 -34.81 -9.87
C SER A 75 7.46 -35.98 -8.91
N ASP A 76 6.83 -37.13 -9.14
CA ASP A 76 6.96 -38.31 -8.24
C ASP A 76 8.29 -39.06 -8.37
N THR A 77 9.09 -38.71 -9.39
CA THR A 77 10.40 -39.30 -9.64
C THR A 77 11.49 -38.27 -9.41
N ALA A 78 12.61 -38.73 -8.84
CA ALA A 78 13.82 -37.93 -8.72
C ALA A 78 14.22 -37.38 -10.11
N PRO A 79 14.56 -36.08 -10.23
CA PRO A 79 14.96 -35.16 -9.15
C PRO A 79 13.81 -34.33 -8.55
N PHE A 80 12.57 -34.82 -8.60
CA PHE A 80 11.39 -34.22 -7.92
C PHE A 80 11.09 -32.78 -8.36
N LEU A 81 11.22 -32.49 -9.65
CA LEU A 81 11.14 -31.13 -10.17
C LEU A 81 9.77 -30.48 -9.90
N PRO A 82 9.71 -29.16 -9.65
CA PRO A 82 8.45 -28.44 -9.51
C PRO A 82 7.64 -28.47 -10.81
N LEU A 83 6.44 -29.04 -10.76
CA LEU A 83 5.55 -29.15 -11.91
C LEU A 83 4.59 -27.96 -11.95
N GLU A 84 3.86 -27.79 -10.85
CA GLU A 84 2.74 -26.87 -10.73
C GLU A 84 2.75 -26.21 -9.34
N ALA A 85 2.16 -25.02 -9.25
CA ALA A 85 1.86 -24.41 -7.97
C ALA A 85 0.35 -24.16 -7.91
N THR A 86 -0.20 -24.19 -6.69
CA THR A 86 -1.59 -23.91 -6.41
C THR A 86 -1.66 -22.93 -5.25
N LEU A 87 -2.53 -21.93 -5.39
CA LEU A 87 -2.84 -21.00 -4.31
C LEU A 87 -3.84 -21.71 -3.37
N GLY A 88 -3.52 -21.75 -2.09
CA GLY A 88 -4.44 -22.22 -1.05
C GLY A 88 -5.59 -21.24 -0.83
N THR A 89 -6.23 -21.28 0.33
CA THR A 89 -7.22 -20.26 0.69
C THR A 89 -6.53 -18.90 0.79
N ALA A 90 -6.77 -18.06 -0.22
CA ALA A 90 -6.13 -16.75 -0.30
C ALA A 90 -6.52 -15.89 0.91
N THR A 91 -5.54 -15.19 1.48
CA THR A 91 -5.83 -14.24 2.56
C THR A 91 -6.68 -13.09 2.03
N PRO A 92 -7.59 -12.55 2.85
CA PRO A 92 -8.57 -11.57 2.38
C PRO A 92 -7.98 -10.16 2.15
N TYR A 93 -6.83 -9.85 2.76
CA TYR A 93 -6.24 -8.52 2.84
C TYR A 93 -5.71 -7.98 1.50
N ARG A 94 -6.01 -6.71 1.21
CA ARG A 94 -5.70 -6.06 -0.08
C ARG A 94 -5.05 -4.69 0.05
N MET A 95 -5.07 -4.08 1.24
CA MET A 95 -4.56 -2.71 1.45
C MET A 95 -3.19 -2.47 0.81
N PHE A 96 -2.20 -3.34 1.07
CA PHE A 96 -0.85 -3.19 0.52
C PHE A 96 -0.86 -3.10 -1.02
N HIS A 97 -1.49 -4.07 -1.69
CA HIS A 97 -1.55 -4.12 -3.15
C HIS A 97 -2.43 -3.02 -3.75
N ALA A 98 -3.45 -2.57 -3.03
CA ALA A 98 -4.26 -1.41 -3.37
C ALA A 98 -3.40 -0.13 -3.40
N LEU A 99 -2.49 0.04 -2.44
CA LEU A 99 -1.56 1.18 -2.43
C LEU A 99 -0.49 1.08 -3.53
N GLU A 100 0.00 -0.13 -3.85
CA GLU A 100 0.85 -0.33 -5.03
C GLU A 100 0.16 0.13 -6.31
N MET A 101 -1.13 -0.20 -6.46
CA MET A 101 -1.97 0.27 -7.55
C MET A 101 -2.12 1.80 -7.57
N TYR A 102 -2.39 2.40 -6.41
CA TYR A 102 -2.55 3.85 -6.27
C TYR A 102 -1.29 4.62 -6.68
N PHE A 103 -0.16 4.33 -6.05
CA PHE A 103 1.11 4.98 -6.37
C PHE A 103 1.56 4.66 -7.81
N GLY A 104 1.34 3.43 -8.26
CA GLY A 104 1.59 2.98 -9.63
C GLY A 104 0.89 3.80 -10.71
N ASN A 105 -0.34 4.23 -10.42
CA ASN A 105 -1.18 5.06 -11.30
C ASN A 105 -0.99 6.57 -11.08
N GLY A 106 0.09 6.97 -10.40
CA GLY A 106 0.48 8.35 -10.18
C GLY A 106 -0.18 9.04 -8.99
N GLY A 107 -0.56 8.23 -7.99
CA GLY A 107 -0.92 8.67 -6.65
C GLY A 107 0.14 9.59 -6.03
N GLY A 108 -0.30 10.42 -5.09
CA GLY A 108 0.52 11.35 -4.33
C GLY A 108 0.39 11.08 -2.83
N PRO A 109 0.52 12.10 -1.98
CA PRO A 109 0.26 11.95 -0.55
C PRO A 109 -1.14 11.41 -0.29
N CYS A 110 -1.26 10.48 0.66
CA CYS A 110 -2.51 9.88 1.08
C CYS A 110 -2.50 9.62 2.59
N TYR A 111 -3.69 9.39 3.15
CA TYR A 111 -3.86 8.93 4.52
C TYR A 111 -4.12 7.43 4.53
N ILE A 112 -3.49 6.72 5.47
CA ILE A 112 -3.80 5.33 5.79
C ILE A 112 -4.48 5.31 7.15
N VAL A 113 -5.55 4.53 7.24
CA VAL A 113 -6.19 4.16 8.50
C VAL A 113 -6.18 2.65 8.60
N SER A 114 -5.25 2.14 9.39
CA SER A 114 -5.27 0.75 9.80
C SER A 114 -6.40 0.56 10.81
N VAL A 115 -7.38 -0.26 10.46
CA VAL A 115 -8.51 -0.61 11.35
C VAL A 115 -8.32 -1.93 12.07
N GLY A 116 -7.27 -2.67 11.70
CA GLY A 116 -6.87 -3.95 12.24
C GLY A 116 -5.56 -4.39 11.61
N ASP A 117 -4.85 -5.30 12.27
CA ASP A 117 -3.62 -5.88 11.78
C ASP A 117 -3.69 -7.41 11.62
N TYR A 118 -2.80 -7.95 10.79
CA TYR A 118 -2.72 -9.39 10.51
C TYR A 118 -1.38 -10.05 10.91
N SER A 119 -0.55 -9.36 11.68
CA SER A 119 0.58 -10.00 12.36
C SER A 119 0.09 -10.93 13.45
N GLY A 120 0.59 -12.17 13.50
CA GLY A 120 0.06 -13.25 14.34
C GLY A 120 0.16 -13.12 15.87
N ASP A 121 0.26 -11.90 16.43
CA ASP A 121 0.49 -11.64 17.87
C ASP A 121 -0.47 -10.60 18.50
N THR A 122 -1.47 -10.07 17.77
CA THR A 122 -2.31 -8.95 18.24
C THR A 122 -3.72 -9.40 18.66
N ALA A 123 -4.06 -9.18 19.93
CA ALA A 123 -5.31 -9.69 20.51
C ALA A 123 -6.58 -8.88 20.14
N THR A 124 -6.45 -7.69 19.56
CA THR A 124 -7.57 -6.82 19.15
C THR A 124 -6.98 -5.62 18.38
N PRO A 125 -7.53 -5.21 17.22
CA PRO A 125 -8.76 -5.67 16.55
C PRO A 125 -8.68 -7.08 15.96
N SER A 126 -9.80 -7.61 15.47
CA SER A 126 -10.00 -9.02 15.08
C SER A 126 -9.06 -9.47 13.96
N LEU A 127 -8.23 -10.47 14.26
CA LEU A 127 -7.28 -11.10 13.33
C LEU A 127 -7.94 -12.04 12.29
N ASP A 128 -9.20 -12.45 12.47
CA ASP A 128 -9.71 -13.65 11.80
C ASP A 128 -10.82 -13.41 10.76
N ALA A 129 -11.38 -12.20 10.64
CA ALA A 129 -12.36 -11.90 9.60
C ALA A 129 -12.30 -10.45 9.13
N VAL A 130 -11.96 -10.25 7.85
CA VAL A 130 -12.11 -8.96 7.14
C VAL A 130 -13.58 -8.58 6.92
N ASP A 131 -14.52 -9.40 7.40
CA ASP A 131 -15.95 -9.16 7.42
C ASP A 131 -16.37 -8.45 8.72
N ASP A 132 -15.71 -7.32 9.04
CA ASP A 132 -16.01 -6.51 10.22
C ASP A 132 -16.42 -5.08 9.81
N PHE A 133 -17.73 -4.83 9.88
CA PHE A 133 -18.31 -3.53 9.57
C PHE A 133 -17.88 -2.45 10.58
N ASP A 134 -17.82 -2.78 11.86
CA ASP A 134 -17.59 -1.81 12.93
C ASP A 134 -16.15 -1.28 12.87
N GLU A 135 -15.18 -2.13 12.54
CA GLU A 135 -13.78 -1.74 12.32
C GLU A 135 -13.65 -0.78 11.13
N LEU A 136 -14.19 -1.15 9.96
CA LEU A 136 -14.13 -0.29 8.77
C LEU A 136 -14.90 1.03 8.97
N LYS A 137 -16.04 0.99 9.66
CA LYS A 137 -16.81 2.19 10.00
C LYS A 137 -16.08 3.06 11.02
N GLY A 138 -15.39 2.46 11.99
CA GLY A 138 -14.53 3.16 12.95
C GLY A 138 -13.40 3.91 12.25
N GLY A 139 -12.76 3.28 11.27
CA GLY A 139 -11.76 3.95 10.43
C GLY A 139 -12.33 5.11 9.61
N LEU A 140 -13.53 4.94 9.05
CA LEU A 140 -14.25 6.01 8.34
C LEU A 140 -14.54 7.21 9.25
N ASP A 141 -14.98 6.96 10.48
CA ASP A 141 -15.24 7.98 11.50
C ASP A 141 -13.97 8.70 11.96
N ALA A 142 -12.84 8.01 12.02
CA ALA A 142 -11.54 8.61 12.33
C ALA A 142 -11.13 9.64 11.25
N VAL A 143 -11.34 9.32 9.97
CA VAL A 143 -11.03 10.20 8.82
C VAL A 143 -11.92 11.44 8.77
N LYS A 144 -13.11 11.39 9.36
CA LYS A 144 -14.04 12.52 9.36
C LYS A 144 -13.44 13.80 9.93
N LYS A 145 -12.49 13.68 10.86
CA LYS A 145 -11.80 14.79 11.53
C LYS A 145 -10.60 15.34 10.77
N VAL A 146 -10.21 14.69 9.67
CA VAL A 146 -9.06 15.08 8.85
C VAL A 146 -9.55 15.97 7.71
N ASP A 147 -9.10 17.21 7.72
CA ASP A 147 -9.48 18.28 6.79
C ASP A 147 -8.81 18.14 5.40
N GLU A 148 -7.59 17.62 5.32
CA GLU A 148 -6.86 17.48 4.04
C GLU A 148 -7.45 16.36 3.14
N VAL A 149 -8.29 15.46 3.68
CA VAL A 149 -8.82 14.31 2.94
C VAL A 149 -9.94 14.71 2.00
N THR A 150 -9.76 14.46 0.71
CA THR A 150 -10.74 14.77 -0.34
C THR A 150 -11.31 13.56 -1.06
N LEU A 151 -10.72 12.38 -0.88
CA LEU A 151 -11.22 11.13 -1.44
C LEU A 151 -11.34 10.05 -0.36
N LEU A 152 -12.40 9.24 -0.43
CA LEU A 152 -12.57 8.09 0.45
C LEU A 152 -12.47 6.80 -0.36
N VAL A 153 -11.61 5.88 0.09
CA VAL A 153 -11.36 4.59 -0.54
C VAL A 153 -11.29 3.51 0.55
N ILE A 154 -12.08 2.45 0.40
CA ILE A 154 -12.07 1.30 1.30
C ILE A 154 -11.83 0.04 0.46
N PRO A 155 -10.57 -0.37 0.22
CA PRO A 155 -10.23 -1.45 -0.71
C PRO A 155 -10.83 -2.81 -0.34
N GLU A 156 -11.21 -2.99 0.93
CA GLU A 156 -11.72 -4.24 1.49
C GLU A 156 -13.23 -4.21 1.77
N ALA A 157 -13.94 -3.13 1.41
CA ALA A 157 -15.39 -3.05 1.62
C ALA A 157 -16.15 -4.21 0.96
N ASP A 158 -15.64 -4.73 -0.17
CA ASP A 158 -16.22 -5.86 -0.88
C ASP A 158 -16.05 -7.21 -0.19
N ARG A 159 -15.33 -7.27 0.93
CA ARG A 159 -15.21 -8.46 1.77
C ARG A 159 -16.35 -8.57 2.76
N LEU A 160 -17.03 -7.46 3.04
CA LEU A 160 -18.20 -7.45 3.90
C LEU A 160 -19.35 -8.30 3.32
N GLY A 161 -20.18 -8.81 4.22
CA GLY A 161 -21.52 -9.28 3.91
C GLY A 161 -22.31 -8.24 3.10
N MET A 162 -23.20 -8.69 2.21
CA MET A 162 -23.85 -7.80 1.23
C MET A 162 -24.58 -6.60 1.86
N ALA A 163 -25.25 -6.79 3.00
CA ALA A 163 -25.96 -5.73 3.70
C ALA A 163 -25.00 -4.68 4.29
N ASP A 164 -23.93 -5.12 4.93
CA ASP A 164 -22.95 -4.25 5.58
C ASP A 164 -22.10 -3.51 4.55
N TYR A 165 -21.74 -4.18 3.45
CA TYR A 165 -21.11 -3.57 2.28
C TYR A 165 -21.92 -2.37 1.74
N HIS A 166 -23.23 -2.53 1.55
CA HIS A 166 -24.10 -1.43 1.09
C HIS A 166 -24.24 -0.34 2.14
N THR A 167 -24.38 -0.70 3.41
CA THR A 167 -24.48 0.24 4.53
C THR A 167 -23.22 1.09 4.65
N LEU A 168 -22.03 0.48 4.52
CA LEU A 168 -20.75 1.19 4.62
C LEU A 168 -20.62 2.23 3.49
N TYR A 169 -21.01 1.90 2.27
CA TYR A 169 -21.00 2.87 1.17
C TYR A 169 -22.02 4.00 1.34
N GLN A 170 -23.19 3.72 1.94
CA GLN A 170 -24.15 4.76 2.30
C GLN A 170 -23.58 5.70 3.37
N GLU A 171 -22.85 5.18 4.35
CA GLU A 171 -22.14 5.96 5.38
C GLU A 171 -21.03 6.83 4.76
N MET A 172 -20.26 6.30 3.80
CA MET A 172 -19.28 7.08 3.04
C MET A 172 -19.94 8.26 2.30
N LEU A 173 -21.09 8.03 1.65
CA LEU A 173 -21.88 9.08 0.99
C LEU A 173 -22.40 10.13 1.99
N ALA A 174 -22.91 9.69 3.14
CA ALA A 174 -23.41 10.57 4.18
C ALA A 174 -22.29 11.46 4.76
N GLN A 175 -21.10 10.91 4.98
CA GLN A 175 -19.94 11.69 5.42
C GLN A 175 -19.50 12.69 4.35
N CYS A 176 -19.46 12.31 3.07
CA CYS A 176 -19.15 13.24 1.99
C CYS A 176 -20.17 14.39 1.91
N ALA A 177 -21.45 14.09 2.13
CA ALA A 177 -22.49 15.12 2.15
C ALA A 177 -22.41 16.04 3.38
N SER A 178 -21.98 15.51 4.53
CA SER A 178 -21.79 16.26 5.77
C SER A 178 -20.61 17.21 5.69
N ASN A 179 -19.47 16.77 5.16
CA ASN A 179 -18.26 17.59 5.12
C ASN A 179 -18.13 18.43 3.84
N GLN A 180 -18.75 18.00 2.73
CA GLN A 180 -18.80 18.70 1.42
C GLN A 180 -17.44 18.92 0.72
N ASP A 181 -16.33 18.60 1.39
CA ASP A 181 -14.94 18.66 0.92
C ASP A 181 -14.49 17.38 0.18
N ARG A 182 -15.15 16.24 0.44
CA ARG A 182 -14.71 14.90 0.01
C ARG A 182 -15.66 14.18 -0.93
N PHE A 183 -15.13 13.16 -1.60
CA PHE A 183 -15.82 12.37 -2.62
C PHE A 183 -15.46 10.89 -2.50
N ALA A 184 -16.46 10.00 -2.54
CA ALA A 184 -16.28 8.57 -2.34
C ALA A 184 -16.06 7.81 -3.66
N LEU A 185 -15.11 6.86 -3.66
CA LEU A 185 -14.88 5.94 -4.76
C LEU A 185 -15.36 4.55 -4.38
N PHE A 186 -16.22 3.97 -5.21
CA PHE A 186 -16.84 2.68 -4.95
C PHE A 186 -16.43 1.64 -5.98
N ASP A 187 -16.21 0.44 -5.50
CA ASP A 187 -16.05 -0.76 -6.31
C ASP A 187 -17.36 -1.50 -6.39
N VAL A 188 -17.80 -1.88 -7.59
CA VAL A 188 -18.94 -2.80 -7.76
C VAL A 188 -18.39 -4.22 -7.77
N ARG A 189 -18.87 -5.08 -6.86
CA ARG A 189 -18.35 -6.46 -6.74
C ARG A 189 -18.53 -7.20 -8.07
N SER A 190 -17.46 -7.85 -8.51
CA SER A 190 -17.46 -8.69 -9.72
C SER A 190 -17.59 -10.18 -9.41
N THR A 191 -17.58 -10.53 -8.13
CA THR A 191 -17.54 -11.90 -7.60
C THR A 191 -18.51 -12.06 -6.43
N GLY A 192 -18.81 -13.30 -6.03
CA GLY A 192 -19.62 -13.56 -4.83
C GLY A 192 -21.13 -13.42 -5.02
N GLY A 193 -21.61 -13.42 -6.27
CA GLY A 193 -23.04 -13.47 -6.59
C GLY A 193 -23.76 -12.11 -6.63
N GLU A 194 -23.10 -11.00 -6.26
CA GLU A 194 -23.67 -9.66 -6.43
C GLU A 194 -23.74 -9.30 -7.93
N THR A 195 -24.90 -8.80 -8.35
CA THR A 195 -25.08 -8.21 -9.66
C THR A 195 -24.99 -6.68 -9.60
N VAL A 196 -24.74 -6.06 -10.75
CA VAL A 196 -24.85 -4.60 -10.92
C VAL A 196 -26.21 -4.06 -10.42
N THR A 197 -27.27 -4.85 -10.56
CA THR A 197 -28.62 -4.50 -10.08
C THR A 197 -28.67 -4.48 -8.55
N ASP A 198 -28.05 -5.45 -7.88
CA ASP A 198 -28.01 -5.51 -6.42
C ASP A 198 -27.27 -4.30 -5.84
N PHE A 199 -26.11 -3.95 -6.42
CA PHE A 199 -25.39 -2.73 -6.05
C PHE A 199 -26.27 -1.48 -6.19
N ARG A 200 -26.97 -1.35 -7.32
CA ARG A 200 -27.88 -0.21 -7.55
C ARG A 200 -29.02 -0.16 -6.55
N ASN A 201 -29.56 -1.30 -6.13
CA ASN A 201 -30.62 -1.34 -5.13
C ASN A 201 -30.07 -1.00 -3.74
N GLY A 202 -28.89 -1.52 -3.43
CA GLY A 202 -28.21 -1.39 -2.15
C GLY A 202 -27.65 -0.01 -1.85
N ILE A 203 -27.11 0.72 -2.82
CA ILE A 203 -26.44 2.02 -2.60
C ILE A 203 -27.40 3.15 -2.15
N GLY A 204 -28.71 2.91 -2.13
CA GLY A 204 -29.70 3.91 -1.73
C GLY A 204 -29.87 5.05 -2.75
N THR A 205 -30.57 6.13 -2.37
CA THR A 205 -30.88 7.28 -3.24
C THR A 205 -30.35 8.61 -2.71
N SER A 206 -29.84 8.62 -1.48
CA SER A 206 -29.32 9.81 -0.82
C SER A 206 -27.90 10.12 -1.29
N PHE A 207 -27.59 11.42 -1.44
CA PHE A 207 -26.22 11.93 -1.60
C PHE A 207 -25.41 11.37 -2.79
N LEU A 208 -26.07 10.75 -3.77
CA LEU A 208 -25.43 10.07 -4.92
C LEU A 208 -24.45 10.96 -5.72
N LYS A 209 -24.61 12.28 -5.66
CA LYS A 209 -23.68 13.20 -6.31
C LYS A 209 -22.26 13.15 -5.74
N TYR A 210 -22.08 12.69 -4.50
CA TYR A 210 -20.79 12.67 -3.79
C TYR A 210 -19.99 11.39 -3.97
N GLY A 211 -20.42 10.46 -4.83
CA GLY A 211 -19.66 9.25 -5.10
C GLY A 211 -19.68 8.81 -6.55
N ALA A 212 -18.73 7.97 -6.92
CA ALA A 212 -18.67 7.33 -8.23
C ALA A 212 -18.31 5.85 -8.09
N ALA A 213 -19.05 5.00 -8.79
CA ALA A 213 -18.81 3.56 -8.83
C ALA A 213 -18.04 3.15 -10.08
N TYR A 214 -17.18 2.15 -9.94
CA TYR A 214 -16.33 1.62 -11.01
C TYR A 214 -16.46 0.11 -11.13
N TYR A 215 -16.51 -0.38 -12.37
CA TYR A 215 -16.70 -1.78 -12.70
C TYR A 215 -15.99 -2.14 -14.02
N PRO A 216 -15.39 -3.33 -14.17
CA PRO A 216 -15.29 -4.43 -13.22
C PRO A 216 -13.95 -4.40 -12.47
N TYR A 217 -13.66 -5.47 -11.72
CA TYR A 217 -12.36 -5.69 -11.09
C TYR A 217 -11.23 -5.80 -12.13
N LEU A 218 -10.00 -5.66 -11.64
CA LEU A 218 -8.81 -5.54 -12.46
C LEU A 218 -7.93 -6.77 -12.25
N LYS A 219 -7.69 -7.51 -13.32
CA LYS A 219 -6.61 -8.51 -13.35
C LYS A 219 -5.30 -7.75 -13.43
N THR A 220 -4.47 -7.90 -12.40
CA THR A 220 -3.26 -7.09 -12.27
C THR A 220 -2.04 -7.82 -12.83
N SER A 221 -0.94 -7.08 -12.97
CA SER A 221 0.40 -7.64 -13.15
C SER A 221 1.18 -7.74 -11.83
N ILE A 222 0.51 -7.51 -10.69
CA ILE A 222 1.09 -7.57 -9.34
C ILE A 222 1.05 -9.02 -8.88
N ALA A 223 2.20 -9.55 -8.47
CA ALA A 223 2.30 -10.90 -7.93
C ALA A 223 1.76 -10.96 -6.50
N TYR A 224 1.18 -12.09 -6.13
CA TYR A 224 0.90 -12.34 -4.71
C TYR A 224 2.21 -12.36 -3.91
N HIS A 225 2.17 -11.77 -2.71
CA HIS A 225 3.23 -11.90 -1.75
C HIS A 225 3.19 -13.29 -1.08
N TYR A 226 4.35 -13.86 -0.82
CA TYR A 226 4.49 -15.10 -0.06
C TYR A 226 5.80 -15.08 0.73
N THR A 227 5.82 -15.80 1.84
CA THR A 227 7.04 -16.12 2.58
C THR A 227 7.38 -17.59 2.36
N ALA A 228 8.66 -17.95 2.53
CA ALA A 228 9.08 -19.34 2.36
C ALA A 228 8.37 -20.31 3.32
N ALA A 229 7.93 -19.83 4.48
CA ALA A 229 7.17 -20.61 5.45
C ALA A 229 5.76 -20.96 4.96
N GLN A 230 5.15 -20.13 4.10
CA GLN A 230 3.81 -20.33 3.55
C GLN A 230 3.79 -21.15 2.25
N VAL A 231 4.95 -21.59 1.76
CA VAL A 231 5.06 -22.44 0.57
C VAL A 231 5.31 -23.87 1.04
N THR A 232 4.41 -24.79 0.72
CA THR A 232 4.51 -26.22 1.05
C THR A 232 4.73 -27.06 -0.20
N PHE A 233 5.42 -28.19 -0.06
CA PHE A 233 5.61 -29.14 -1.15
C PHE A 233 4.66 -30.33 -1.03
N GLN A 234 4.20 -30.82 -2.18
CA GLN A 234 3.43 -32.06 -2.27
C GLN A 234 3.80 -32.87 -3.53
N HIS A 235 3.43 -34.14 -3.55
CA HIS A 235 3.53 -35.08 -4.65
C HIS A 235 2.17 -35.74 -4.87
N ASP A 236 1.95 -36.28 -6.07
CA ASP A 236 0.77 -37.10 -6.33
C ASP A 236 1.02 -38.54 -5.82
N ALA A 237 0.00 -39.14 -5.20
CA ALA A 237 -0.04 -40.46 -4.55
C ALA A 237 1.28 -41.29 -4.47
N GLY A 238 1.83 -41.43 -3.26
CA GLY A 238 2.77 -42.51 -2.89
C GLY A 238 4.26 -42.15 -2.80
N ALA A 239 4.66 -40.91 -3.13
CA ALA A 239 6.02 -40.41 -2.96
C ALA A 239 6.08 -39.32 -1.87
N ASN A 240 6.40 -39.69 -0.63
CA ASN A 240 6.47 -38.75 0.51
C ASN A 240 7.83 -38.04 0.63
N ALA A 241 8.49 -37.73 -0.48
CA ALA A 241 9.86 -37.19 -0.42
C ALA A 241 9.88 -35.78 0.19
N PHE A 242 8.96 -34.89 -0.22
CA PHE A 242 8.89 -33.51 0.28
C PHE A 242 7.50 -33.16 0.87
N ASN A 243 6.56 -34.11 0.92
CA ASN A 243 5.18 -33.85 1.33
C ASN A 243 5.11 -33.19 2.72
N GLY A 244 4.46 -32.02 2.79
CA GLY A 244 4.26 -31.28 4.04
C GLY A 244 5.47 -30.46 4.49
N ILE A 245 6.60 -30.55 3.80
CA ILE A 245 7.78 -29.73 4.07
C ILE A 245 7.58 -28.34 3.48
N THR A 246 7.91 -27.31 4.24
CA THR A 246 7.87 -25.92 3.75
C THR A 246 9.15 -25.56 2.98
N MET A 247 9.05 -24.58 2.09
CA MET A 247 10.21 -24.03 1.40
C MET A 247 11.24 -23.46 2.39
N ALA A 248 10.79 -22.88 3.51
CA ALA A 248 11.65 -22.41 4.58
C ALA A 248 12.41 -23.56 5.27
N ALA A 249 11.70 -24.62 5.67
CA ALA A 249 12.32 -25.77 6.33
C ALA A 249 13.33 -26.48 5.43
N ALA A 250 13.01 -26.65 4.14
CA ALA A 250 13.92 -27.23 3.17
C ALA A 250 15.20 -26.39 2.99
N ALA A 251 15.06 -25.06 2.84
CA ALA A 251 16.19 -24.15 2.70
C ALA A 251 17.08 -24.14 3.95
N ALA A 252 16.49 -24.00 5.14
CA ALA A 252 17.22 -23.98 6.40
C ALA A 252 18.03 -25.26 6.63
N TYR A 253 17.48 -26.42 6.27
CA TYR A 253 18.19 -27.69 6.39
C TYR A 253 19.35 -27.84 5.40
N VAL A 254 19.19 -27.40 4.15
CA VAL A 254 20.28 -27.41 3.16
C VAL A 254 21.42 -26.49 3.60
N ASP A 255 21.09 -25.27 4.04
CA ASP A 255 22.09 -24.32 4.55
C ASP A 255 22.84 -24.89 5.77
N ALA A 256 22.11 -25.55 6.68
CA ALA A 256 22.70 -26.24 7.84
C ALA A 256 23.67 -27.37 7.42
N GLN A 257 23.30 -28.17 6.43
CA GLN A 257 24.15 -29.26 5.93
C GLN A 257 25.42 -28.74 5.23
N GLU A 258 25.32 -27.63 4.48
CA GLU A 258 26.49 -26.98 3.90
C GLU A 258 27.46 -26.49 4.98
N ILE A 259 26.95 -25.87 6.04
CA ILE A 259 27.76 -25.44 7.20
C ILE A 259 28.40 -26.64 7.89
N LYS A 260 27.66 -27.74 8.06
CA LYS A 260 28.20 -28.96 8.67
C LYS A 260 29.34 -29.55 7.84
N SER A 261 29.19 -29.63 6.52
CA SER A 261 30.23 -30.13 5.61
C SER A 261 31.50 -29.27 5.68
N LEU A 262 31.33 -27.94 5.73
CA LEU A 262 32.45 -27.03 5.94
C LEU A 262 33.09 -27.22 7.32
N ALA A 263 32.30 -27.39 8.37
CA ALA A 263 32.78 -27.62 9.72
C ALA A 263 33.60 -28.92 9.83
N ASP A 264 33.14 -30.00 9.20
CA ASP A 264 33.88 -31.27 9.14
C ASP A 264 35.22 -31.11 8.40
N THR A 265 35.26 -30.30 7.33
CA THR A 265 36.49 -29.99 6.59
C THR A 265 37.46 -29.17 7.44
N VAL A 266 36.95 -28.11 8.10
CA VAL A 266 37.75 -27.28 9.01
C VAL A 266 38.26 -28.09 10.19
N LYS A 267 37.48 -29.05 10.69
CA LYS A 267 37.92 -29.98 11.73
C LYS A 267 39.13 -30.78 11.30
N ALA A 268 39.07 -31.38 10.11
CA ALA A 268 40.16 -32.19 9.59
C ALA A 268 41.44 -31.35 9.42
N ASP A 269 41.30 -30.14 8.88
CA ASP A 269 42.41 -29.19 8.76
C ASP A 269 42.98 -28.81 10.14
N LEU A 270 42.12 -28.49 11.11
CA LEU A 270 42.51 -28.09 12.45
C LEU A 270 43.23 -29.25 13.18
N ASP A 271 42.67 -30.46 13.11
CA ASP A 271 43.27 -31.66 13.70
C ASP A 271 44.66 -31.94 13.10
N GLN A 272 44.84 -31.69 11.79
CA GLN A 272 46.13 -31.79 11.13
C GLN A 272 47.12 -30.71 11.60
N ILE A 273 46.69 -29.43 11.62
CA ILE A 273 47.50 -28.30 12.08
C ILE A 273 47.99 -28.53 13.52
N ILE A 274 47.12 -29.01 14.41
CA ILE A 274 47.49 -29.31 15.80
C ILE A 274 48.47 -30.48 15.86
N THR A 275 48.24 -31.54 15.07
CA THR A 275 49.14 -32.71 15.01
C THR A 275 50.53 -32.31 14.55
N ASP A 276 50.64 -31.42 13.57
CA ASP A 276 51.91 -30.93 13.02
C ASP A 276 52.58 -29.89 13.93
N GLY A 277 51.81 -29.14 14.71
CA GLY A 277 52.29 -28.12 15.63
C GLY A 277 52.87 -28.65 16.94
N LYS A 278 52.41 -29.81 17.41
CA LYS A 278 52.79 -30.37 18.72
C LYS A 278 54.18 -30.99 18.88
N PRO A 279 54.83 -31.61 17.86
CA PRO A 279 56.12 -32.26 18.00
C PRO A 279 57.15 -31.41 18.75
N GLY A 280 57.89 -32.04 19.67
CA GLY A 280 58.91 -31.35 20.47
C GLY A 280 60.09 -30.80 19.64
N SER A 281 60.22 -31.25 18.40
CA SER A 281 61.18 -30.73 17.41
C SER A 281 60.88 -29.31 16.95
N ASN A 282 59.62 -28.86 17.00
CA ASN A 282 59.23 -27.54 16.51
C ASN A 282 59.81 -26.43 17.41
N THR A 283 60.27 -25.35 16.80
CA THR A 283 60.69 -24.11 17.46
C THR A 283 59.49 -23.38 18.06
N LYS A 284 59.75 -22.34 18.86
CA LYS A 284 58.66 -21.55 19.44
C LYS A 284 57.91 -20.80 18.34
N GLU A 285 58.67 -20.19 17.42
CA GLU A 285 58.18 -19.43 16.29
C GLU A 285 57.35 -20.29 15.33
N GLU A 286 57.75 -21.55 15.10
CA GLU A 286 56.95 -22.51 14.32
C GLU A 286 55.61 -22.80 15.00
N LYS A 287 55.59 -23.02 16.33
CA LYS A 287 54.35 -23.26 17.09
C LYS A 287 53.41 -22.05 17.11
N GLU A 288 53.96 -20.83 17.16
CA GLU A 288 53.19 -19.59 17.00
C GLU A 288 52.51 -19.53 15.62
N GLY A 289 53.21 -19.96 14.56
CA GLY A 289 52.64 -20.10 13.22
C GLY A 289 51.46 -21.09 13.18
N TYR A 290 51.62 -22.29 13.73
CA TYR A 290 50.52 -23.28 13.79
C TYR A 290 49.32 -22.79 14.59
N LEU A 291 49.53 -22.08 15.71
CA LEU A 291 48.44 -21.49 16.48
C LEU A 291 47.71 -20.39 15.69
N ALA A 292 48.44 -19.55 14.96
CA ALA A 292 47.86 -18.53 14.10
C ALA A 292 47.04 -19.14 12.95
N ASP A 293 47.55 -20.18 12.30
CA ASP A 293 46.85 -20.91 11.24
C ASP A 293 45.59 -21.60 11.77
N ALA A 294 45.68 -22.23 12.95
CA ALA A 294 44.55 -22.85 13.62
C ALA A 294 43.45 -21.83 13.96
N LEU A 295 43.83 -20.67 14.52
CA LEU A 295 42.89 -19.58 14.83
C LEU A 295 42.22 -19.05 13.56
N ALA A 296 42.96 -18.87 12.47
CA ALA A 296 42.41 -18.41 11.19
C ALA A 296 41.35 -19.37 10.62
N LYS A 297 41.54 -20.70 10.80
CA LYS A 297 40.54 -21.71 10.41
C LYS A 297 39.27 -21.59 11.25
N VAL A 298 39.40 -21.40 12.56
CA VAL A 298 38.27 -21.21 13.49
C VAL A 298 37.52 -19.92 13.19
N ASP A 299 38.23 -18.83 12.88
CA ASP A 299 37.63 -17.52 12.53
C ASP A 299 36.73 -17.56 11.30
N ALA A 300 37.09 -18.37 10.30
CA ALA A 300 36.27 -18.55 9.12
C ALA A 300 34.96 -19.32 9.40
N LEU A 301 34.94 -20.13 10.46
CA LEU A 301 33.84 -21.02 10.81
C LEU A 301 32.90 -20.41 11.86
N LEU A 302 33.44 -19.64 12.81
CA LEU A 302 32.72 -19.10 13.96
C LEU A 302 31.40 -18.38 13.62
N PRO A 303 31.36 -17.38 12.69
CA PRO A 303 30.12 -16.68 12.39
C PRO A 303 29.05 -17.58 11.76
N LYS A 304 29.47 -18.67 11.09
CA LYS A 304 28.54 -19.64 10.50
C LYS A 304 27.91 -20.54 11.56
N ILE A 305 28.69 -21.00 12.53
CA ILE A 305 28.18 -21.82 13.65
C ILE A 305 27.26 -20.97 14.55
N GLN A 306 27.62 -19.72 14.82
CA GLN A 306 26.75 -18.81 15.58
C GLN A 306 25.42 -18.58 14.86
N ASN A 307 25.45 -18.24 13.57
CA ASN A 307 24.22 -18.07 12.79
C ASN A 307 23.37 -19.35 12.73
N LEU A 308 24.00 -20.52 12.64
CA LEU A 308 23.31 -21.81 12.67
C LEU A 308 22.63 -22.06 14.02
N ALA A 309 23.31 -21.77 15.13
CA ALA A 309 22.74 -21.88 16.48
C ALA A 309 21.58 -20.90 16.68
N ASP A 310 21.71 -19.65 16.21
CA ASP A 310 20.65 -18.63 16.23
C ASP A 310 19.42 -19.08 15.42
N THR A 311 19.65 -19.71 14.26
CA THR A 311 18.58 -20.21 13.39
C THR A 311 17.79 -21.32 14.07
N TRP A 312 18.45 -22.21 14.81
CA TRP A 312 17.77 -23.25 15.58
C TRP A 312 17.09 -22.70 16.83
N GLY A 313 17.74 -21.77 17.54
CA GLY A 313 17.17 -21.05 18.68
C GLY A 313 17.09 -21.84 20.00
N ASP A 314 17.75 -23.00 20.12
CA ASP A 314 17.82 -23.73 21.39
C ASP A 314 18.71 -23.01 22.40
N ALA A 315 18.11 -22.58 23.52
CA ALA A 315 18.77 -21.77 24.54
C ALA A 315 20.01 -22.45 25.15
N THR A 316 19.99 -23.77 25.29
CA THR A 316 21.12 -24.53 25.87
C THR A 316 22.31 -24.52 24.93
N SER A 317 22.05 -24.76 23.65
CA SER A 317 23.08 -24.81 22.60
C SER A 317 23.65 -23.42 22.31
N LEU A 318 22.82 -22.37 22.33
CA LEU A 318 23.27 -20.98 22.23
C LEU A 318 24.27 -20.63 23.35
N THR A 319 23.93 -20.95 24.60
CA THR A 319 24.82 -20.70 25.75
C THR A 319 26.16 -21.46 25.59
N ALA A 320 26.11 -22.72 25.18
CA ALA A 320 27.33 -23.51 24.97
C ALA A 320 28.22 -22.97 23.84
N VAL A 321 27.63 -22.41 22.78
CA VAL A 321 28.34 -21.73 21.70
C VAL A 321 28.99 -20.45 22.21
N GLU A 322 28.24 -19.61 22.94
CA GLU A 322 28.75 -18.37 23.54
C GLU A 322 29.93 -18.63 24.49
N ASP A 323 29.82 -19.64 25.36
CA ASP A 323 30.89 -20.03 26.28
C ASP A 323 32.15 -20.48 25.52
N ALA A 324 32.00 -21.35 24.51
CA ALA A 324 33.12 -21.82 23.70
C ALA A 324 33.79 -20.69 22.90
N VAL A 325 33.02 -19.74 22.38
CA VAL A 325 33.53 -18.52 21.73
C VAL A 325 34.37 -17.70 22.71
N GLY A 326 33.88 -17.52 23.95
CA GLY A 326 34.60 -16.77 24.98
C GLY A 326 35.95 -17.38 25.36
N GLU A 327 36.02 -18.71 25.44
CA GLU A 327 37.27 -19.42 25.71
C GLU A 327 38.26 -19.32 24.53
N ILE A 328 37.78 -19.38 23.28
CA ILE A 328 38.61 -19.17 22.08
C ILE A 328 39.19 -17.75 22.07
N GLU A 329 38.41 -16.73 22.45
CA GLU A 329 38.90 -15.35 22.53
C GLU A 329 39.95 -15.18 23.65
N THR A 330 39.78 -15.90 24.75
CA THR A 330 40.78 -15.96 25.82
C THR A 330 42.09 -16.59 25.34
N ILE A 331 42.02 -17.64 24.53
CA ILE A 331 43.20 -18.23 23.88
C ILE A 331 43.83 -17.24 22.89
N ARG A 332 43.03 -16.53 22.09
CA ARG A 332 43.53 -15.56 21.11
C ARG A 332 44.31 -14.41 21.74
N THR A 333 43.81 -13.88 22.85
CA THR A 333 44.36 -12.70 23.53
C THR A 333 45.38 -13.05 24.61
N GLY A 334 45.50 -14.34 24.96
CA GLY A 334 46.42 -14.85 25.98
C GLY A 334 47.91 -14.70 25.62
N THR A 335 48.76 -14.67 26.66
CA THR A 335 50.23 -14.60 26.49
C THR A 335 50.84 -16.00 26.34
N HIS A 336 51.36 -16.31 25.14
CA HIS A 336 51.94 -17.61 24.78
C HIS A 336 53.46 -17.60 24.68
N ASP A 337 54.14 -17.14 25.74
CA ASP A 337 55.59 -16.89 25.75
C ASP A 337 56.49 -18.16 25.74
N THR A 338 55.93 -19.35 25.94
CA THR A 338 56.66 -20.62 26.04
C THR A 338 56.02 -21.71 25.17
N LYS A 339 56.83 -22.69 24.73
CA LYS A 339 56.34 -23.84 23.95
C LYS A 339 55.21 -24.61 24.66
N ALA A 340 55.30 -24.76 25.99
CA ALA A 340 54.28 -25.45 26.77
C ALA A 340 52.94 -24.69 26.80
N LYS A 341 52.96 -23.35 26.84
CA LYS A 341 51.74 -22.53 26.73
C LYS A 341 51.13 -22.61 25.34
N LEU A 342 51.95 -22.61 24.28
CA LEU A 342 51.49 -22.80 22.89
C LEU A 342 50.83 -24.18 22.70
N ASP A 343 51.41 -25.24 23.27
CA ASP A 343 50.81 -26.58 23.24
C ASP A 343 49.47 -26.62 23.98
N THR A 344 49.39 -25.95 25.14
CA THR A 344 48.15 -25.80 25.91
C THR A 344 47.09 -25.01 25.13
N ALA A 345 47.51 -23.95 24.42
CA ALA A 345 46.63 -23.13 23.58
C ALA A 345 46.06 -23.93 22.40
N LEU A 346 46.90 -24.73 21.72
CA LEU A 346 46.45 -25.64 20.66
C LEU A 346 45.47 -26.70 21.18
N ASP A 347 45.71 -27.24 22.38
CA ASP A 347 44.80 -28.19 23.04
C ASP A 347 43.45 -27.56 23.46
N GLY A 348 43.50 -26.35 24.01
CA GLY A 348 42.29 -25.59 24.32
C GLY A 348 41.49 -25.28 23.06
N LEU A 349 42.17 -24.80 22.02
CA LEU A 349 41.52 -24.46 20.75
C LEU A 349 40.84 -25.67 20.12
N LYS A 350 41.49 -26.84 20.18
CA LYS A 350 40.89 -28.11 19.78
C LYS A 350 39.61 -28.39 20.56
N THR A 351 39.69 -28.32 21.88
CA THR A 351 38.59 -28.66 22.78
C THR A 351 37.37 -27.78 22.54
N HIS A 352 37.57 -26.46 22.50
CA HIS A 352 36.47 -25.52 22.30
C HIS A 352 35.92 -25.56 20.86
N THR A 353 36.77 -25.83 19.86
CA THR A 353 36.29 -26.06 18.50
C THR A 353 35.48 -27.36 18.40
N ASP A 354 35.93 -28.45 19.03
CA ASP A 354 35.16 -29.70 19.08
C ASP A 354 33.79 -29.51 19.78
N THR A 355 33.71 -28.65 20.80
CA THR A 355 32.42 -28.22 21.38
C THR A 355 31.57 -27.49 20.35
N LEU A 356 32.10 -26.46 19.68
CA LEU A 356 31.36 -25.72 18.65
C LEU A 356 30.82 -26.64 17.55
N LEU A 357 31.60 -27.62 17.11
CA LEU A 357 31.20 -28.59 16.09
C LEU A 357 30.14 -29.56 16.60
N THR A 358 30.20 -29.94 17.87
CA THR A 358 29.17 -30.75 18.52
C THR A 358 27.84 -29.99 18.55
N GLU A 359 27.85 -28.71 18.96
CA GLU A 359 26.66 -27.87 18.96
C GLU A 359 26.13 -27.61 17.54
N ALA A 360 27.01 -27.41 16.56
CA ALA A 360 26.61 -27.31 15.15
C ALA A 360 25.89 -28.58 14.66
N GLY A 361 26.39 -29.77 15.05
CA GLY A 361 25.73 -31.05 14.73
C GLY A 361 24.37 -31.21 15.40
N LYS A 362 24.21 -30.72 16.63
CA LYS A 362 22.91 -30.66 17.30
C LYS A 362 21.96 -29.71 16.57
N ALA A 363 22.42 -28.51 16.20
CA ALA A 363 21.63 -27.52 15.47
C ALA A 363 21.13 -28.06 14.12
N VAL A 364 21.98 -28.74 13.35
CA VAL A 364 21.54 -29.42 12.11
C VAL A 364 20.44 -30.45 12.38
N THR A 365 20.59 -31.23 13.45
CA THR A 365 19.61 -32.26 13.84
C THR A 365 18.29 -31.62 14.30
N GLY A 366 18.39 -30.54 15.08
CA GLY A 366 17.25 -29.76 15.56
C GLY A 366 16.46 -29.12 14.42
N ILE A 367 17.14 -28.40 13.52
CA ILE A 367 16.53 -27.79 12.32
C ILE A 367 15.83 -28.86 11.46
N ARG A 368 16.46 -30.03 11.30
CA ARG A 368 15.85 -31.15 10.59
C ARG A 368 14.54 -31.59 11.26
N ASP A 369 14.58 -31.81 12.56
CA ASP A 369 13.46 -32.36 13.32
C ASP A 369 12.31 -31.34 13.44
N ASP A 370 12.61 -30.07 13.73
CA ASP A 370 11.66 -28.95 13.77
C ASP A 370 11.04 -28.68 12.39
N GLY A 371 11.80 -28.91 11.33
CA GLY A 371 11.34 -28.84 9.94
C GLY A 371 10.48 -30.03 9.49
N GLY A 372 10.26 -31.05 10.33
CA GLY A 372 9.51 -32.26 10.00
C GLY A 372 10.20 -33.17 8.98
N LEU A 373 11.50 -32.99 8.76
CA LEU A 373 12.29 -33.69 7.75
C LEU A 373 12.70 -35.09 8.24
N THR A 374 11.74 -36.02 8.25
CA THR A 374 11.95 -37.38 8.81
C THR A 374 12.22 -38.45 7.75
N GLY A 375 12.87 -39.55 8.14
CA GLY A 375 13.09 -40.70 7.27
C GLY A 375 13.83 -40.35 5.97
N THR A 376 13.25 -40.72 4.83
CA THR A 376 13.84 -40.49 3.50
C THR A 376 13.72 -39.05 3.00
N THR A 377 12.99 -38.18 3.71
CA THR A 377 12.77 -36.79 3.30
C THR A 377 14.03 -35.95 3.41
N ALA A 378 14.73 -36.01 4.54
CA ALA A 378 15.99 -35.29 4.75
C ALA A 378 17.05 -35.53 3.65
N PRO A 379 17.46 -36.79 3.35
CA PRO A 379 18.47 -37.02 2.32
C PRO A 379 18.02 -36.60 0.91
N ASN A 380 16.72 -36.66 0.62
CA ASN A 380 16.19 -36.16 -0.66
C ASN A 380 16.23 -34.63 -0.73
N VAL A 381 15.88 -33.92 0.35
CA VAL A 381 15.97 -32.46 0.42
C VAL A 381 17.42 -32.02 0.23
N GLU A 382 18.36 -32.61 0.96
CA GLU A 382 19.79 -32.33 0.81
C GLU A 382 20.30 -32.53 -0.63
N THR A 383 19.83 -33.58 -1.30
CA THR A 383 20.30 -33.90 -2.67
C THR A 383 19.65 -33.04 -3.75
N TYR A 384 18.34 -32.76 -3.63
CA TYR A 384 17.55 -32.23 -4.74
C TYR A 384 17.08 -30.77 -4.56
N TYR A 385 17.02 -30.26 -3.32
CA TYR A 385 16.70 -28.85 -3.06
C TYR A 385 17.93 -27.98 -3.36
N THR A 386 18.11 -27.64 -4.63
CA THR A 386 19.22 -26.81 -5.12
C THR A 386 18.78 -25.37 -5.38
N ASN A 387 19.73 -24.46 -5.59
CA ASN A 387 19.43 -23.09 -6.07
C ASN A 387 18.61 -23.08 -7.38
N ALA A 388 18.85 -24.04 -8.27
CA ALA A 388 18.09 -24.20 -9.50
C ALA A 388 16.64 -24.65 -9.22
N PHE A 389 16.43 -25.56 -8.26
CA PHE A 389 15.11 -25.97 -7.79
C PHE A 389 14.35 -24.77 -7.19
N ALA A 390 14.97 -24.03 -6.27
CA ALA A 390 14.35 -22.86 -5.65
C ALA A 390 13.97 -21.79 -6.68
N THR A 391 14.78 -21.60 -7.73
CA THR A 391 14.48 -20.67 -8.83
C THR A 391 13.26 -21.13 -9.65
N GLN A 392 13.14 -22.44 -9.92
CA GLN A 392 11.97 -23.00 -10.61
C GLN A 392 10.69 -22.85 -9.78
N VAL A 393 10.76 -23.09 -8.47
CA VAL A 393 9.64 -22.84 -7.54
C VAL A 393 9.21 -21.38 -7.60
N LYS A 394 10.15 -20.44 -7.44
CA LYS A 394 9.88 -19.00 -7.50
C LYS A 394 9.24 -18.57 -8.83
N ALA A 395 9.65 -19.17 -9.95
CA ALA A 395 9.05 -18.90 -11.26
C ALA A 395 7.57 -19.31 -11.30
N LYS A 396 7.22 -20.49 -10.78
CA LYS A 396 5.83 -20.99 -10.72
C LYS A 396 4.95 -20.15 -9.80
N LEU A 397 5.44 -19.82 -8.61
CA LEU A 397 4.74 -18.91 -7.68
C LEU A 397 4.54 -17.54 -8.32
N GLY A 398 5.54 -17.09 -9.07
CA GLY A 398 5.53 -15.87 -9.86
C GLY A 398 4.57 -15.87 -11.05
N GLU A 399 3.75 -16.90 -11.30
CA GLU A 399 2.67 -16.87 -12.30
C GLU A 399 1.35 -16.35 -11.70
N PHE A 400 1.20 -16.43 -10.38
CA PHE A 400 -0.03 -16.01 -9.69
C PHE A 400 -0.08 -14.50 -9.54
N ARG A 401 -1.21 -13.92 -9.96
CA ARG A 401 -1.45 -12.47 -9.95
C ARG A 401 -2.73 -12.16 -9.20
N ILE A 402 -2.68 -11.12 -8.38
CA ILE A 402 -3.84 -10.70 -7.60
C ILE A 402 -4.86 -9.99 -8.50
N GLU A 403 -6.14 -10.26 -8.28
CA GLU A 403 -7.24 -9.46 -8.81
C GLU A 403 -7.66 -8.41 -7.77
N LEU A 404 -7.75 -7.15 -8.19
CA LEU A 404 -8.04 -6.03 -7.29
C LEU A 404 -9.27 -5.24 -7.74
N PRO A 405 -10.06 -4.71 -6.79
CA PRO A 405 -11.06 -3.70 -7.07
C PRO A 405 -10.43 -2.42 -7.66
N PRO A 406 -11.13 -1.69 -8.56
CA PRO A 406 -10.56 -0.56 -9.28
C PRO A 406 -10.34 0.74 -8.49
N SER A 407 -11.04 0.96 -7.38
CA SER A 407 -11.11 2.26 -6.66
C SER A 407 -9.74 2.85 -6.35
N SER A 408 -8.78 2.02 -5.96
CA SER A 408 -7.42 2.44 -5.61
C SER A 408 -6.62 2.91 -6.82
N ALA A 409 -6.75 2.19 -7.94
CA ALA A 409 -6.16 2.63 -9.21
C ALA A 409 -6.81 3.92 -9.71
N ILE A 410 -8.14 4.04 -9.57
CA ILE A 410 -8.91 5.24 -9.94
C ILE A 410 -8.52 6.45 -9.09
N ALA A 411 -8.30 6.28 -7.78
CA ALA A 411 -7.78 7.35 -6.92
C ALA A 411 -6.43 7.88 -7.44
N GLY A 412 -5.56 6.99 -7.92
CA GLY A 412 -4.30 7.37 -8.57
C GLY A 412 -4.51 8.13 -9.88
N ILE A 413 -5.48 7.71 -10.69
CA ILE A 413 -5.88 8.43 -11.91
C ILE A 413 -6.42 9.83 -11.59
N TYR A 414 -7.25 9.97 -10.54
CA TYR A 414 -7.74 11.27 -10.10
C TYR A 414 -6.59 12.18 -9.71
N ALA A 415 -5.66 11.70 -8.87
CA ALA A 415 -4.48 12.47 -8.47
C ALA A 415 -3.62 12.90 -9.67
N THR A 416 -3.41 12.00 -10.63
CA THR A 416 -2.64 12.29 -11.84
C THR A 416 -3.33 13.31 -12.74
N VAL A 417 -4.64 13.13 -13.00
CA VAL A 417 -5.40 14.02 -13.88
C VAL A 417 -5.52 15.41 -13.26
N ASP A 418 -5.84 15.50 -11.98
CA ASP A 418 -5.93 16.78 -11.27
C ASP A 418 -4.62 17.55 -11.34
N ARG A 419 -3.49 16.90 -11.04
CA ARG A 419 -2.16 17.52 -11.07
C ARG A 419 -1.73 17.98 -12.46
N THR A 420 -2.17 17.29 -13.51
CA THR A 420 -1.69 17.57 -14.89
C THR A 420 -2.66 18.40 -15.72
N ARG A 421 -3.96 18.37 -15.39
CA ARG A 421 -5.04 18.95 -16.21
C ARG A 421 -6.08 19.72 -15.41
N GLY A 422 -5.99 19.74 -14.09
CA GLY A 422 -6.97 20.36 -13.19
C GLY A 422 -8.16 19.44 -12.90
N VAL A 423 -8.80 19.66 -11.75
CA VAL A 423 -9.93 18.86 -11.24
C VAL A 423 -11.18 18.91 -12.14
N TRP A 424 -11.31 19.98 -12.95
CA TRP A 424 -12.39 20.14 -13.93
C TRP A 424 -12.24 19.23 -15.17
N LYS A 425 -11.09 18.56 -15.34
CA LYS A 425 -10.92 17.58 -16.41
C LYS A 425 -11.47 16.23 -15.97
N ALA A 426 -12.35 15.65 -16.79
CA ALA A 426 -12.86 14.29 -16.55
C ALA A 426 -11.72 13.26 -16.44
N PRO A 427 -11.68 12.45 -15.35
CA PRO A 427 -10.69 11.39 -15.14
C PRO A 427 -11.06 10.10 -15.90
N ALA A 428 -11.34 10.26 -17.20
CA ALA A 428 -11.69 9.20 -18.13
C ALA A 428 -10.90 9.34 -19.42
N ASN A 429 -10.86 8.27 -20.22
CA ASN A 429 -9.95 8.09 -21.36
C ASN A 429 -8.48 8.15 -20.91
N VAL A 430 -8.18 7.53 -19.77
CA VAL A 430 -6.83 7.40 -19.21
C VAL A 430 -6.51 5.92 -19.04
N SER A 431 -5.29 5.53 -19.42
CA SER A 431 -4.82 4.15 -19.31
C SER A 431 -4.43 3.80 -17.87
N LEU A 432 -4.78 2.58 -17.46
CA LEU A 432 -4.37 2.03 -16.16
C LEU A 432 -3.02 1.32 -16.26
N ARG A 433 -2.16 1.54 -15.27
CA ARG A 433 -0.89 0.85 -15.06
C ARG A 433 -1.09 -0.36 -14.16
N TYR A 434 -0.23 -1.35 -14.32
CA TYR A 434 -0.26 -2.64 -13.62
C TYR A 434 -1.53 -3.48 -13.84
N VAL A 435 -2.31 -3.19 -14.89
CA VAL A 435 -3.51 -3.95 -15.25
C VAL A 435 -3.27 -4.68 -16.56
N SER A 436 -3.53 -5.99 -16.58
CA SER A 436 -3.42 -6.85 -17.76
C SER A 436 -4.75 -7.02 -18.48
N ALA A 437 -5.87 -7.03 -17.75
CA ALA A 437 -7.24 -7.02 -18.30
C ALA A 437 -8.26 -6.60 -17.23
N PRO A 438 -9.43 -6.07 -17.60
CA PRO A 438 -10.61 -6.12 -16.74
C PRO A 438 -11.02 -7.59 -16.51
N SER A 439 -11.55 -7.91 -15.33
CA SER A 439 -11.98 -9.28 -15.01
C SER A 439 -13.15 -9.74 -15.87
N ILE A 440 -14.02 -8.80 -16.24
CA ILE A 440 -15.15 -8.98 -17.15
C ILE A 440 -14.99 -8.03 -18.35
N LYS A 441 -15.11 -8.56 -19.56
CA LYS A 441 -15.03 -7.75 -20.77
C LYS A 441 -16.37 -7.06 -21.03
N ILE A 442 -16.38 -5.74 -20.98
CA ILE A 442 -17.58 -4.91 -21.20
C ILE A 442 -17.67 -4.48 -22.67
N SER A 443 -18.72 -4.91 -23.37
CA SER A 443 -19.05 -4.47 -24.72
C SER A 443 -19.69 -3.07 -24.72
N ASN A 444 -19.96 -2.53 -25.92
CA ASN A 444 -20.69 -1.27 -26.02
C ASN A 444 -22.12 -1.41 -25.49
N ASP A 445 -22.79 -2.53 -25.75
CA ASP A 445 -24.16 -2.75 -25.32
C ASP A 445 -24.27 -2.95 -23.81
N ASP A 446 -23.34 -3.71 -23.21
CA ASP A 446 -23.26 -3.87 -21.76
C ASP A 446 -23.07 -2.51 -21.07
N GLN A 447 -22.22 -1.65 -21.64
CA GLN A 447 -21.95 -0.33 -21.08
C GLN A 447 -23.17 0.59 -21.12
N ARG A 448 -24.09 0.43 -22.08
CA ARG A 448 -25.26 1.34 -22.20
C ARG A 448 -26.05 1.37 -20.90
N ASP A 449 -26.34 0.19 -20.37
CA ASP A 449 -27.10 0.05 -19.14
C ASP A 449 -26.28 0.49 -17.92
N LEU A 450 -24.98 0.16 -17.86
CA LEU A 450 -24.07 0.64 -16.80
C LEU A 450 -24.07 2.17 -16.70
N ASN A 451 -23.99 2.83 -17.85
CA ASN A 451 -23.79 4.27 -17.94
C ASN A 451 -25.10 5.07 -17.81
N VAL A 452 -26.21 4.60 -18.35
CA VAL A 452 -27.55 5.24 -18.25
C VAL A 452 -28.57 4.18 -17.87
N HIS A 453 -29.13 4.28 -16.67
CA HIS A 453 -30.10 3.31 -16.16
C HIS A 453 -31.40 4.00 -15.71
N SER A 454 -32.50 3.24 -15.68
CA SER A 454 -33.83 3.71 -15.26
C SER A 454 -33.87 4.18 -13.81
N THR A 455 -33.04 3.61 -12.93
CA THR A 455 -32.90 4.04 -11.52
C THR A 455 -32.18 5.38 -11.36
N GLY A 456 -31.58 5.91 -12.43
CA GLY A 456 -30.75 7.12 -12.36
C GLY A 456 -29.31 6.90 -11.88
N LYS A 457 -28.95 5.66 -11.51
CA LYS A 457 -27.66 5.31 -10.90
C LYS A 457 -26.66 4.81 -11.95
N SER A 458 -25.64 5.62 -12.24
CA SER A 458 -24.59 5.29 -13.21
C SER A 458 -23.41 4.56 -12.56
N ILE A 459 -22.76 3.69 -13.35
CA ILE A 459 -21.54 2.99 -13.00
C ILE A 459 -20.54 3.19 -14.14
N ASN A 460 -19.31 3.57 -13.80
CA ASN A 460 -18.26 3.85 -14.77
C ASN A 460 -17.53 2.57 -15.17
N ALA A 461 -17.55 2.25 -16.46
CA ALA A 461 -16.91 1.06 -17.00
C ALA A 461 -15.41 1.25 -17.17
N ILE A 462 -14.63 0.22 -16.86
CA ILE A 462 -13.22 0.07 -17.26
C ILE A 462 -13.17 -0.92 -18.41
N ARG A 463 -12.59 -0.51 -19.54
CA ARG A 463 -12.71 -1.23 -20.81
C ARG A 463 -11.38 -1.46 -21.49
N ALA A 464 -11.23 -2.64 -22.07
CA ALA A 464 -10.10 -2.98 -22.93
C ALA A 464 -10.42 -2.62 -24.39
N PHE A 465 -9.51 -1.89 -25.03
CA PHE A 465 -9.59 -1.49 -26.43
C PHE A 465 -8.35 -1.97 -27.18
N SER A 466 -8.57 -2.60 -28.34
CA SER A 466 -7.49 -2.97 -29.25
C SER A 466 -6.70 -1.71 -29.68
N GLY A 467 -5.38 -1.74 -29.48
CA GLY A 467 -4.47 -0.64 -29.83
C GLY A 467 -4.44 0.55 -28.86
N LYS A 468 -5.31 0.60 -27.83
CA LYS A 468 -5.30 1.66 -26.79
C LYS A 468 -5.08 1.12 -25.36
N GLY A 469 -5.11 -0.20 -25.19
CA GLY A 469 -4.98 -0.83 -23.88
C GLY A 469 -6.25 -0.72 -23.05
N ILE A 470 -6.10 -0.66 -21.73
CA ILE A 470 -7.20 -0.66 -20.76
C ILE A 470 -7.41 0.76 -20.28
N LEU A 471 -8.62 1.29 -20.51
CA LEU A 471 -8.97 2.66 -20.24
C LEU A 471 -10.09 2.76 -19.21
N VAL A 472 -10.00 3.75 -18.33
CA VAL A 472 -11.15 4.25 -17.58
C VAL A 472 -12.12 4.89 -18.57
N TRP A 473 -13.35 4.38 -18.67
CA TRP A 473 -14.28 4.72 -19.75
C TRP A 473 -15.65 5.21 -19.23
N GLY A 474 -15.62 6.04 -18.19
CA GLY A 474 -16.77 6.74 -17.63
C GLY A 474 -16.32 7.82 -16.63
N ALA A 475 -17.10 8.90 -16.51
CA ALA A 475 -16.83 10.00 -15.57
C ALA A 475 -18.12 10.53 -14.92
N ARG A 476 -19.13 9.67 -14.73
CA ARG A 476 -20.39 10.01 -14.06
C ARG A 476 -20.31 9.76 -12.57
N THR A 477 -21.01 10.56 -11.78
CA THR A 477 -21.29 10.26 -10.37
C THR A 477 -22.37 9.18 -10.30
N LEU A 478 -22.71 8.70 -9.10
CA LEU A 478 -23.88 7.85 -8.92
C LEU A 478 -25.18 8.60 -9.24
N ALA A 479 -25.21 9.94 -9.21
CA ALA A 479 -26.35 10.76 -9.66
C ALA A 479 -26.35 10.94 -11.20
N GLY A 480 -26.30 9.83 -11.93
CA GLY A 480 -26.02 9.80 -13.36
C GLY A 480 -27.07 10.42 -14.28
N ASN A 481 -28.34 10.45 -13.86
CA ASN A 481 -29.40 11.11 -14.60
C ASN A 481 -29.69 12.54 -14.12
N ASP A 482 -29.00 13.01 -13.09
CA ASP A 482 -29.09 14.39 -12.62
C ASP A 482 -28.63 15.36 -13.73
N ASN A 483 -29.18 16.58 -13.77
CA ASN A 483 -28.85 17.57 -14.79
C ASN A 483 -27.70 18.50 -14.39
N GLU A 484 -27.43 18.61 -13.09
CA GLU A 484 -26.40 19.46 -12.48
C GLU A 484 -25.18 18.62 -12.10
N TRP A 485 -25.41 17.54 -11.35
CA TRP A 485 -24.37 16.79 -10.65
C TRP A 485 -24.00 15.45 -11.32
N ARG A 486 -24.32 15.32 -12.60
CA ARG A 486 -24.06 14.12 -13.41
C ARG A 486 -22.60 13.68 -13.42
N TYR A 487 -21.69 14.63 -13.48
CA TYR A 487 -20.29 14.38 -13.84
C TYR A 487 -19.36 14.58 -12.64
N VAL A 488 -18.46 13.61 -12.44
CA VAL A 488 -17.37 13.65 -11.47
C VAL A 488 -16.59 14.97 -11.49
N PRO A 489 -16.04 15.43 -12.63
CA PRO A 489 -15.26 16.67 -12.65
C PRO A 489 -16.06 17.89 -12.23
N VAL A 490 -17.38 17.92 -12.49
CA VAL A 490 -18.23 19.03 -12.07
C VAL A 490 -18.38 19.03 -10.56
N ARG A 491 -18.79 17.91 -9.94
CA ARG A 491 -18.96 17.85 -8.47
C ARG A 491 -17.64 18.12 -7.75
N ARG A 492 -16.54 17.51 -8.18
CA ARG A 492 -15.23 17.67 -7.53
C ARG A 492 -14.67 19.09 -7.70
N PHE A 493 -14.92 19.74 -8.85
CA PHE A 493 -14.57 21.14 -9.02
C PHE A 493 -15.33 22.05 -8.05
N TYR A 494 -16.63 21.82 -7.85
CA TYR A 494 -17.40 22.57 -6.86
C TYR A 494 -16.88 22.33 -5.43
N ASN A 495 -16.62 21.08 -5.02
CA ASN A 495 -16.01 20.80 -3.71
C ASN A 495 -14.72 21.63 -3.50
N MET A 496 -13.82 21.64 -4.48
CA MET A 496 -12.56 22.41 -4.38
C MET A 496 -12.83 23.91 -4.25
N VAL A 497 -13.73 24.48 -5.07
CA VAL A 497 -14.00 25.93 -5.04
C VAL A 497 -14.68 26.31 -3.72
N GLU A 498 -15.70 25.55 -3.29
CA GLU A 498 -16.42 25.77 -2.04
C GLU A 498 -15.45 25.76 -0.85
N GLU A 499 -14.60 24.75 -0.76
CA GLU A 499 -13.62 24.59 0.31
C GLU A 499 -12.54 25.69 0.31
N SER A 500 -12.01 26.03 -0.89
CA SER A 500 -10.99 27.08 -1.01
C SER A 500 -11.55 28.44 -0.61
N VAL A 501 -12.76 28.77 -1.06
CA VAL A 501 -13.42 30.05 -0.74
C VAL A 501 -13.80 30.11 0.73
N MET A 502 -14.25 28.99 1.33
CA MET A 502 -14.55 28.91 2.76
C MET A 502 -13.30 29.26 3.59
N LYS A 503 -12.18 28.54 3.38
CA LYS A 503 -10.92 28.77 4.10
C LYS A 503 -10.37 30.19 3.90
N ALA A 504 -10.46 30.71 2.68
CA ALA A 504 -10.01 32.08 2.41
C ALA A 504 -10.91 33.15 3.05
N SER A 505 -12.16 32.81 3.38
CA SER A 505 -13.11 33.73 4.02
C SER A 505 -13.01 33.74 5.55
N GLU A 506 -12.35 32.76 6.18
CA GLU A 506 -12.20 32.66 7.63
C GLU A 506 -11.59 33.92 8.29
N PRO A 507 -10.55 34.57 7.73
CA PRO A 507 -9.98 35.77 8.34
C PRO A 507 -10.95 36.96 8.40
N PHE A 508 -12.06 36.93 7.66
CA PHE A 508 -13.08 37.97 7.69
C PHE A 508 -14.13 37.75 8.80
N VAL A 509 -14.07 36.62 9.51
CA VAL A 509 -14.92 36.39 10.68
C VAL A 509 -14.51 37.38 11.77
N PHE A 510 -15.49 38.08 12.34
CA PHE A 510 -15.31 39.19 13.30
C PHE A 510 -14.73 40.50 12.75
N GLU A 511 -14.53 40.62 11.43
CA GLU A 511 -14.30 41.93 10.81
C GLU A 511 -15.58 42.78 10.84
N PRO A 512 -15.49 44.13 10.77
CA PRO A 512 -16.66 44.99 10.65
C PRO A 512 -17.53 44.58 9.46
N ASN A 513 -18.82 44.33 9.70
CA ASN A 513 -19.79 43.98 8.65
C ASN A 513 -20.23 45.23 7.86
N ASP A 514 -19.30 45.78 7.07
CA ASP A 514 -19.49 47.00 6.28
C ASP A 514 -19.09 46.83 4.81
N ALA A 515 -19.36 47.86 4.00
CA ALA A 515 -19.10 47.85 2.57
C ALA A 515 -17.62 47.64 2.19
N ASN A 516 -16.67 48.00 3.06
CA ASN A 516 -15.26 47.79 2.78
C ASN A 516 -14.91 46.31 2.89
N THR A 517 -15.39 45.64 3.94
CA THR A 517 -15.23 44.19 4.11
C THR A 517 -15.89 43.43 2.97
N TRP A 518 -17.10 43.83 2.57
CA TRP A 518 -17.80 43.19 1.45
C TRP A 518 -17.03 43.29 0.13
N THR A 519 -16.48 44.47 -0.16
CA THR A 519 -15.69 44.72 -1.37
C THR A 519 -14.42 43.88 -1.39
N LYS A 520 -13.74 43.72 -0.24
CA LYS A 520 -12.53 42.88 -0.13
C LYS A 520 -12.83 41.41 -0.41
N ILE A 521 -13.90 40.86 0.17
CA ILE A 521 -14.29 39.46 -0.05
C ILE A 521 -14.70 39.24 -1.50
N ARG A 522 -15.51 40.14 -2.06
CA ARG A 522 -15.90 40.07 -3.48
C ARG A 522 -14.67 40.00 -4.38
N ALA A 523 -13.77 40.98 -4.25
CA ALA A 523 -12.57 41.06 -5.08
C ALA A 523 -11.67 39.84 -4.92
N MET A 524 -11.50 39.32 -3.70
CA MET A 524 -10.74 38.10 -3.44
C MET A 524 -11.31 36.89 -4.21
N ILE A 525 -12.63 36.67 -4.13
CA ILE A 525 -13.30 35.55 -4.80
C ILE A 525 -13.28 35.74 -6.32
N GLU A 526 -13.59 36.93 -6.82
CA GLU A 526 -13.58 37.23 -8.26
C GLU A 526 -12.19 37.02 -8.88
N ASN A 527 -11.13 37.43 -8.18
CA ASN A 527 -9.75 37.20 -8.64
C ASN A 527 -9.43 35.71 -8.75
N PHE A 528 -9.86 34.90 -7.78
CA PHE A 528 -9.68 33.46 -7.81
C PHE A 528 -10.42 32.81 -8.98
N LEU A 529 -11.71 33.15 -9.16
CA LEU A 529 -12.53 32.61 -10.24
C LEU A 529 -12.04 33.08 -11.62
N THR A 530 -11.49 34.29 -11.73
CA THR A 530 -10.81 34.78 -12.95
C THR A 530 -9.64 33.88 -13.32
N ILE A 531 -8.81 33.49 -12.34
CA ILE A 531 -7.65 32.61 -12.58
C ILE A 531 -8.13 31.24 -13.08
N LEU A 532 -9.16 30.66 -12.45
CA LEU A 532 -9.74 29.38 -12.85
C LEU A 532 -10.37 29.45 -14.26
N TRP A 533 -11.09 30.52 -14.58
CA TRP A 533 -11.63 30.75 -15.91
C TRP A 533 -10.53 30.84 -16.97
N ARG A 534 -9.44 31.60 -16.70
CA ARG A 534 -8.29 31.68 -17.60
C ARG A 534 -7.58 30.34 -17.82
N GLN A 535 -7.65 29.44 -16.84
CA GLN A 535 -7.14 28.06 -16.94
C GLN A 535 -8.10 27.11 -17.68
N GLY A 536 -9.30 27.59 -18.05
CA GLY A 536 -10.31 26.81 -18.76
C GLY A 536 -11.15 25.91 -17.85
N ALA A 537 -11.24 26.22 -16.55
CA ALA A 537 -12.08 25.47 -15.60
C ALA A 537 -13.57 25.83 -15.69
N LEU A 538 -13.85 27.07 -16.10
CA LEU A 538 -15.19 27.63 -16.26
C LEU A 538 -15.49 27.87 -17.74
N MET A 539 -16.75 27.68 -18.14
CA MET A 539 -17.25 27.98 -19.48
C MET A 539 -17.72 29.42 -19.58
N GLY A 540 -17.48 30.07 -20.71
CA GLY A 540 -17.92 31.43 -20.96
C GLY A 540 -16.92 32.16 -21.85
N ALA A 541 -17.41 33.00 -22.76
CA ALA A 541 -16.52 33.82 -23.61
C ALA A 541 -15.92 34.99 -22.81
N THR A 542 -16.64 35.43 -21.78
CA THR A 542 -16.22 36.47 -20.83
C THR A 542 -16.32 35.96 -19.38
N PRO A 543 -15.65 36.60 -18.40
CA PRO A 543 -15.82 36.28 -16.99
C PRO A 543 -17.28 36.34 -16.53
N ASP A 544 -18.06 37.31 -17.01
CA ASP A 544 -19.47 37.50 -16.64
C ASP A 544 -20.39 36.36 -17.12
N ASP A 545 -20.02 35.68 -18.21
CA ASP A 545 -20.70 34.46 -18.66
C ASP A 545 -20.34 33.25 -17.77
N ALA A 546 -19.17 33.30 -17.12
CA ALA A 546 -18.53 32.16 -16.48
C ALA A 546 -18.80 32.06 -14.99
N TYR A 547 -18.89 33.20 -14.29
CA TYR A 547 -19.22 33.24 -12.88
C TYR A 547 -19.82 34.60 -12.49
N PHE A 548 -20.43 34.64 -11.31
CA PHE A 548 -20.78 35.89 -10.65
C PHE A 548 -20.50 35.77 -9.14
N VAL A 549 -20.18 36.90 -8.50
CA VAL A 549 -20.07 37.03 -7.06
C VAL A 549 -20.89 38.24 -6.63
N LYS A 550 -21.92 38.04 -5.82
CA LYS A 550 -22.80 39.10 -5.30
C LYS A 550 -22.66 39.19 -3.79
N ILE A 551 -22.60 40.42 -3.28
CA ILE A 551 -22.49 40.72 -1.84
C ILE A 551 -22.78 42.20 -1.59
N GLY A 552 -23.87 42.49 -0.88
CA GLY A 552 -24.17 43.87 -0.49
C GLY A 552 -25.57 44.06 0.08
N LEU A 553 -25.76 45.21 0.74
CA LEU A 553 -27.06 45.64 1.24
C LEU A 553 -28.01 45.97 0.07
N GLY A 554 -29.16 45.31 0.03
CA GLY A 554 -30.12 45.42 -1.06
C GLY A 554 -29.77 44.58 -2.31
N GLU A 555 -28.67 43.80 -2.26
CA GLU A 555 -28.30 42.83 -3.29
C GLU A 555 -28.48 41.40 -2.76
N THR A 556 -27.71 41.02 -1.73
CA THR A 556 -27.78 39.70 -1.09
C THR A 556 -28.22 39.76 0.37
N MET A 557 -28.15 40.94 0.99
CA MET A 557 -28.43 41.14 2.42
C MET A 557 -29.50 42.21 2.62
N THR A 558 -30.30 42.03 3.67
CA THR A 558 -31.20 43.07 4.21
C THR A 558 -30.52 43.82 5.36
N THR A 559 -31.11 44.94 5.79
CA THR A 559 -30.64 45.65 6.98
C THR A 559 -30.68 44.76 8.22
N GLN A 560 -31.67 43.86 8.30
CA GLN A 560 -31.79 42.91 9.40
C GLN A 560 -30.64 41.91 9.41
N ASP A 561 -30.21 41.41 8.25
CA ASP A 561 -29.06 40.51 8.16
C ASP A 561 -27.79 41.17 8.69
N VAL A 562 -27.55 42.44 8.32
CA VAL A 562 -26.39 43.20 8.79
C VAL A 562 -26.46 43.42 10.31
N LEU A 563 -27.62 43.78 10.84
CA LEU A 563 -27.83 43.97 12.29
C LEU A 563 -27.68 42.67 13.09
N GLU A 564 -28.04 41.53 12.50
CA GLU A 564 -27.86 40.20 13.08
C GLU A 564 -26.44 39.64 12.85
N GLY A 565 -25.55 40.42 12.24
CA GLY A 565 -24.16 40.03 12.00
C GLY A 565 -23.98 39.00 10.89
N ARG A 566 -24.99 38.79 10.04
CA ARG A 566 -24.90 37.92 8.86
C ARG A 566 -24.29 38.66 7.68
N MET A 567 -23.35 37.99 7.01
CA MET A 567 -22.79 38.41 5.73
C MET A 567 -23.05 37.32 4.70
N ILE A 568 -23.83 37.63 3.66
CA ILE A 568 -24.32 36.66 2.68
C ILE A 568 -23.65 36.92 1.33
N VAL A 569 -22.92 35.93 0.83
CA VAL A 569 -22.24 35.96 -0.49
C VAL A 569 -22.92 34.93 -1.40
N GLU A 570 -23.39 35.38 -2.56
CA GLU A 570 -23.97 34.50 -3.57
C GLU A 570 -22.95 34.31 -4.71
N ILE A 571 -22.56 33.07 -4.97
CA ILE A 571 -21.56 32.72 -5.98
C ILE A 571 -22.20 31.77 -7.00
N GLY A 572 -22.15 32.14 -8.27
CA GLY A 572 -22.57 31.29 -9.38
C GLY A 572 -21.37 30.91 -10.25
N LEU A 573 -21.32 29.66 -10.72
CA LEU A 573 -20.25 29.12 -11.55
C LEU A 573 -20.82 28.37 -12.76
N ALA A 574 -20.19 28.50 -13.91
CA ALA A 574 -20.48 27.71 -15.11
C ALA A 574 -19.37 26.67 -15.34
N ALA A 575 -19.42 25.54 -14.64
CA ALA A 575 -18.38 24.51 -14.78
C ALA A 575 -18.36 23.83 -16.17
N VAL A 576 -17.16 23.49 -16.66
CA VAL A 576 -16.99 22.75 -17.92
C VAL A 576 -17.55 21.33 -17.81
N ARG A 577 -18.38 20.96 -18.79
CA ARG A 577 -18.93 19.60 -18.91
C ARG A 577 -18.15 18.80 -19.94
N PRO A 578 -17.86 17.51 -19.70
CA PRO A 578 -17.17 16.67 -20.67
C PRO A 578 -18.08 16.33 -21.87
N ALA A 579 -17.48 16.28 -23.06
CA ALA A 579 -18.14 15.75 -24.26
C ALA A 579 -18.17 14.21 -24.19
N GLU A 580 -19.25 13.66 -23.64
CA GLU A 580 -19.42 12.20 -23.48
C GLU A 580 -19.80 11.49 -24.79
N PHE A 581 -20.57 12.15 -25.67
CA PHE A 581 -21.04 11.59 -26.93
C PHE A 581 -20.58 12.45 -28.11
N ILE A 582 -20.02 11.82 -29.15
CA ILE A 582 -19.69 12.46 -30.42
C ILE A 582 -20.54 11.78 -31.50
N ILE A 583 -21.43 12.53 -32.14
CA ILE A 583 -22.33 12.01 -33.18
C ILE A 583 -21.87 12.56 -34.53
N LEU A 584 -21.35 11.66 -35.38
CA LEU A 584 -20.97 11.99 -36.76
C LEU A 584 -22.16 11.75 -37.69
N ARG A 585 -22.67 12.80 -38.32
CA ARG A 585 -23.77 12.73 -39.29
C ARG A 585 -23.22 12.92 -40.69
N PHE A 586 -23.25 11.88 -41.52
CA PHE A 586 -22.81 11.93 -42.90
C PHE A 586 -24.00 12.23 -43.83
N SER A 587 -23.83 13.16 -44.76
CA SER A 587 -24.76 13.38 -45.87
C SER A 587 -24.02 13.32 -47.19
N HIS A 588 -24.60 12.66 -48.18
CA HIS A 588 -24.09 12.65 -49.54
C HIS A 588 -24.66 13.85 -50.28
N LYS A 589 -23.80 14.78 -50.71
CA LYS A 589 -24.19 15.92 -51.52
C LYS A 589 -24.09 15.55 -53.00
N MET A 590 -25.23 15.41 -53.69
CA MET A 590 -25.23 15.33 -55.15
C MET A 590 -24.72 16.65 -55.75
N GLN A 591 -23.90 16.56 -56.80
CA GLN A 591 -23.49 17.73 -57.58
C GLN A 591 -24.75 18.37 -58.18
N ASN A 592 -25.02 19.61 -57.80
CA ASN A 592 -26.00 20.43 -58.51
C ASN A 592 -25.37 20.74 -59.88
N ASN A 593 -25.89 20.14 -60.94
CA ASN A 593 -25.56 20.52 -62.32
C ASN A 593 -25.99 21.95 -62.62
#